data_AF-A0A7S3MS47-F1
#
_entry.id   AF-A0A7S3MS47-F1
#
_cell.length_a   1.000
_cell.length_b   1.000
_cell.length_c   1.000
_cell.angle_alpha   90.00
_cell.angle_beta   90.00
_cell.angle_gamma   90.00
#
_symmetry.space_group_name_H-M   'P 1'
#
loop_
_entity.id
_entity.type
_entity.pdbx_description
1 polymer ?
#
loop_
_entity_poly.entity_id
_entity_poly.type
_entity_poly.pdbx_seq_one_letter_code
_entity_poly.pdbx_strand_id
1 'polypeptide(L)'
;EHSNFGKLNLRIIEVGFLSHCYETDNIKMSFQTTDSKKEEFRKYLEKSGVIDQLTRVLVGLYEEPEKPNNAIDFIKRYLGTPSDIDVDTLRNEYEALKERNAELERQVEELTRELEELRPSES
;
A
#
# COMPACT_ATOMS: atom_id res chain seq x y z
N GLU A 1 6.99 41.59 -64.80
CA GLU A 1 7.71 41.04 -63.64
C GLU A 1 6.81 41.04 -62.39
N HIS A 2 5.76 40.22 -62.37
CA HIS A 2 4.82 40.13 -61.24
C HIS A 2 4.56 38.67 -60.90
N SER A 3 5.36 38.12 -59.97
CA SER A 3 5.02 36.97 -59.13
C SER A 3 6.30 36.34 -58.63
N ASN A 4 6.74 36.68 -57.42
CA ASN A 4 7.52 35.76 -56.58
C ASN A 4 7.70 36.23 -55.13
N PHE A 5 7.38 37.49 -54.80
CA PHE A 5 7.54 37.96 -53.42
C PHE A 5 6.46 37.47 -52.44
N GLY A 6 5.25 37.14 -52.91
CA GLY A 6 4.16 36.65 -52.05
C GLY A 6 4.21 35.16 -51.70
N LYS A 7 4.93 34.34 -52.47
CA LYS A 7 4.99 32.88 -52.26
C LYS A 7 6.02 32.47 -51.19
N LEU A 8 7.03 33.31 -50.95
CA LEU A 8 8.06 33.02 -49.95
C LEU A 8 7.54 33.23 -48.51
N ASN A 9 6.66 34.22 -48.31
CA ASN A 9 6.07 34.51 -47.00
C ASN A 9 5.10 33.41 -46.54
N LEU A 10 4.32 32.84 -47.45
CA LEU A 10 3.39 31.75 -47.09
C LEU A 10 4.13 30.45 -46.75
N ARG A 11 5.21 30.15 -47.48
CA ARG A 11 6.07 28.99 -47.16
C ARG A 11 6.76 29.13 -45.80
N ILE A 12 7.28 30.31 -45.46
CA ILE A 12 7.94 30.56 -44.16
C ILE A 12 6.95 30.42 -42.99
N ILE A 13 5.70 30.85 -43.16
CA ILE A 13 4.65 30.70 -42.13
C ILE A 13 4.22 29.23 -41.99
N GLU A 14 4.12 28.46 -43.08
CA GLU A 14 3.81 27.01 -43.02
C GLU A 14 4.91 26.19 -42.33
N VAL A 15 6.21 26.44 -42.58
CA VAL A 15 7.28 25.70 -41.87
C VAL A 15 7.33 26.04 -40.39
N GLY A 16 7.05 27.29 -40.03
CA GLY A 16 6.97 27.72 -38.62
C GLY A 16 5.78 27.12 -37.88
N PHE A 17 4.61 27.02 -38.52
CA PHE A 17 3.41 26.43 -37.92
C PHE A 17 3.53 24.91 -37.75
N LEU A 18 4.14 24.21 -38.72
CA LEU A 18 4.47 22.79 -38.58
C LEU A 18 5.48 22.54 -37.46
N SER A 19 6.54 23.36 -37.33
CA SER A 19 7.53 23.21 -36.26
C SER A 19 6.92 23.37 -34.86
N HIS A 20 5.98 24.30 -34.68
CA HIS A 20 5.31 24.51 -33.39
C HIS A 20 4.35 23.39 -33.02
N CYS A 21 3.70 22.75 -34.00
CA CYS A 21 2.87 21.57 -33.76
C CYS A 21 3.71 20.33 -33.39
N TYR A 22 4.88 20.13 -34.01
CA TYR A 22 5.78 19.02 -33.67
C TYR A 22 6.39 19.14 -32.26
N GLU A 23 6.65 20.36 -31.79
CA GLU A 23 7.18 20.61 -30.43
C GLU A 23 6.12 20.29 -29.35
N THR A 24 4.85 20.61 -29.60
CA THR A 24 3.76 20.38 -28.64
C THR A 24 3.37 18.92 -28.45
N ASP A 25 3.46 18.10 -29.51
CA ASP A 25 3.16 16.66 -29.42
C ASP A 25 4.24 15.90 -28.64
N ASN A 26 5.50 16.34 -28.73
CA ASN A 26 6.62 15.76 -27.98
C ASN A 26 6.52 16.05 -26.47
N ILE A 27 6.08 17.26 -26.10
CA ILE A 27 5.81 17.62 -24.70
C ILE A 27 4.62 16.82 -24.14
N LYS A 28 3.55 16.63 -24.93
CA LYS A 28 2.37 15.86 -24.50
C LYS A 28 2.68 14.37 -24.30
N MET A 29 3.50 13.78 -25.18
CA MET A 29 3.98 12.40 -25.05
C MET A 29 4.95 12.23 -23.87
N SER A 30 5.82 13.21 -23.61
CA SER A 30 6.69 13.24 -22.42
C SER A 30 5.86 13.37 -21.12
N PHE A 31 4.81 14.18 -21.13
CA PHE A 31 3.91 14.35 -19.99
C PHE A 31 3.08 13.06 -19.74
N GLN A 32 2.55 12.43 -20.77
CA GLN A 32 1.83 11.15 -20.65
C GLN A 32 2.72 10.01 -20.15
N THR A 33 3.98 9.94 -20.60
CA THR A 33 4.92 8.90 -20.13
C THR A 33 5.41 9.15 -18.71
N THR A 34 5.52 10.40 -18.27
CA THR A 34 5.85 10.74 -16.87
C THR A 34 4.66 10.56 -15.93
N ASP A 35 3.44 10.87 -16.37
CA ASP A 35 2.22 10.63 -15.61
C ASP A 35 1.89 9.13 -15.51
N SER A 36 2.10 8.35 -16.57
CA SER A 36 1.98 6.90 -16.52
C SER A 36 2.96 6.29 -15.51
N LYS A 37 4.21 6.75 -15.48
CA LYS A 37 5.21 6.29 -14.50
C LYS A 37 4.87 6.70 -13.07
N LYS A 38 4.33 7.91 -12.86
CA LYS A 38 3.84 8.35 -11.54
C LYS A 38 2.66 7.52 -11.06
N GLU A 39 1.73 7.21 -11.95
CA GLU A 39 0.55 6.39 -11.65
C GLU A 39 0.94 4.95 -11.33
N GLU A 40 1.88 4.36 -12.08
CA GLU A 40 2.44 3.04 -11.76
C GLU A 40 3.14 3.03 -10.39
N PHE A 41 3.91 4.07 -10.09
CA PHE A 41 4.56 4.20 -8.78
C PHE A 41 3.54 4.35 -7.65
N ARG A 42 2.48 5.14 -7.86
CA ARG A 42 1.37 5.27 -6.90
C ARG A 42 0.69 3.93 -6.67
N LYS A 43 0.31 3.22 -7.73
CA LYS A 43 -0.30 1.88 -7.63
C LYS A 43 0.61 0.87 -6.93
N TYR A 44 1.93 0.97 -7.15
CA TYR A 44 2.90 0.16 -6.44
C TYR A 44 2.88 0.45 -4.94
N LEU A 45 2.87 1.72 -4.53
CA LEU A 45 2.79 2.11 -3.11
C LEU A 45 1.45 1.71 -2.47
N GLU A 46 0.34 1.81 -3.21
CA GLU A 46 -0.99 1.34 -2.78
C GLU A 46 -0.99 -0.18 -2.61
N LYS A 47 -0.54 -0.94 -3.63
CA LYS A 47 -0.51 -2.40 -3.59
C LYS A 47 0.44 -2.96 -2.53
N SER A 48 1.55 -2.28 -2.26
CA SER A 48 2.51 -2.67 -1.22
C SER A 48 2.09 -2.24 0.20
N GLY A 49 0.97 -1.54 0.36
CA GLY A 49 0.48 -1.07 1.67
C GLY A 49 1.29 0.07 2.28
N VAL A 50 2.26 0.64 1.56
CA VAL A 50 3.10 1.75 2.04
C VAL A 50 2.24 2.99 2.33
N ILE A 51 1.24 3.26 1.49
CA ILE A 51 0.32 4.39 1.71
C ILE A 51 -0.48 4.21 3.01
N ASP A 52 -0.99 3.01 3.26
CA ASP A 52 -1.80 2.73 4.44
C ASP A 52 -0.95 2.83 5.73
N GLN A 53 0.28 2.30 5.67
CA GLN A 53 1.21 2.39 6.79
C GLN A 53 1.61 3.85 7.11
N LEU A 54 1.92 4.65 6.08
CA LEU A 54 2.21 6.07 6.27
C LEU A 54 0.99 6.83 6.79
N THR A 55 -0.21 6.50 6.31
CA THR A 55 -1.47 7.10 6.78
C THR A 55 -1.68 6.82 8.26
N ARG A 56 -1.46 5.57 8.71
CA ARG A 56 -1.59 5.19 10.13
C ARG A 56 -0.62 5.95 11.03
N VAL A 57 0.63 6.12 10.62
CA VAL A 57 1.64 6.91 11.37
C VAL A 57 1.18 8.36 11.52
N LEU A 58 0.68 8.96 10.44
CA LEU A 58 0.23 10.36 10.43
C LEU A 58 -1.04 10.58 11.26
N VAL A 59 -1.99 9.64 11.22
CA VAL A 59 -3.19 9.66 12.08
C VAL A 59 -2.78 9.52 13.53
N GLY A 60 -1.90 8.57 13.88
CA GLY A 60 -1.41 8.42 15.24
C GLY A 60 -0.74 9.70 15.76
N LEU A 61 0.09 10.35 14.94
CA LEU A 61 0.69 11.64 15.31
C LEU A 61 -0.33 12.77 15.47
N TYR A 62 -1.46 12.71 14.75
CA TYR A 62 -2.54 13.68 14.87
C TYR A 62 -3.37 13.47 16.15
N GLU A 63 -3.62 12.21 16.53
CA GLU A 63 -4.42 11.82 17.69
C GLU A 63 -3.66 11.91 19.01
N GLU A 64 -2.32 11.96 19.00
CA GLU A 64 -1.50 12.10 20.20
C GLU A 64 -1.87 13.38 21.00
N PRO A 65 -2.36 13.25 22.25
CA PRO A 65 -2.83 14.38 23.06
C PRO A 65 -1.67 15.32 23.45
N GLU A 66 -0.47 14.78 23.62
CA GLU A 66 0.76 15.56 23.77
C GLU A 66 1.64 15.39 22.54
N LYS A 67 1.58 16.39 21.64
CA LYS A 67 2.40 16.35 20.42
C LYS A 67 3.88 16.24 20.79
N PRO A 68 4.59 15.24 20.26
CA PRO A 68 5.99 15.08 20.56
C PRO A 68 6.77 16.31 20.08
N ASN A 69 7.66 16.83 20.93
CA ASN A 69 8.54 17.97 20.59
C ASN A 69 9.35 17.71 19.30
N ASN A 70 9.57 16.44 18.96
CA ASN A 70 10.18 16.02 17.72
C ASN A 70 9.32 14.99 16.96
N ALA A 71 8.51 15.47 16.02
CA ALA A 71 7.67 14.63 15.16
C ALA A 71 8.49 13.63 14.31
N ILE A 72 9.74 13.96 13.95
CA ILE A 72 10.61 13.06 13.18
C ILE A 72 10.99 11.83 13.99
N ASP A 73 11.23 11.98 15.29
CA ASP A 73 11.56 10.86 16.16
C ASP A 73 10.36 9.93 16.38
N PHE A 74 9.15 10.48 16.44
CA PHE A 74 7.91 9.70 16.48
C PHE A 74 7.76 8.84 15.23
N ILE A 75 7.89 9.44 14.05
CA ILE A 75 7.78 8.73 12.76
C ILE A 75 8.84 7.63 12.67
N LYS A 76 10.10 7.89 13.06
CA LYS A 76 11.17 6.90 13.05
C LYS A 76 10.89 5.70 13.95
N ARG A 77 10.34 5.93 15.15
CA ARG A 77 9.96 4.84 16.06
C ARG A 77 8.81 4.03 15.48
N TYR A 78 7.79 4.69 14.96
CA TYR A 78 6.59 4.03 14.44
C TYR A 78 6.87 3.22 13.16
N LEU A 79 7.77 3.70 12.28
CA LEU A 79 8.22 2.97 11.09
C LEU A 79 9.32 1.92 11.38
N GLY A 80 10.10 2.12 12.45
CA GLY A 80 11.15 1.20 12.88
C GLY A 80 10.64 0.00 13.69
N THR A 81 9.37 0.02 14.10
CA THR A 81 8.72 -1.13 14.70
C THR A 81 8.19 -1.98 13.55
N PRO A 82 8.49 -3.29 13.46
CA PRO A 82 8.00 -4.13 12.37
C PRO A 82 6.47 -4.08 12.36
N SER A 83 5.93 -3.39 11.36
CA SER A 83 4.51 -3.15 11.15
C SER A 83 3.78 -4.35 10.53
N ASP A 84 4.50 -5.45 10.28
CA ASP A 84 3.96 -6.70 9.73
C ASP A 84 3.15 -7.53 10.73
N ILE A 85 2.87 -7.01 11.91
CA ILE A 85 1.86 -7.61 12.77
C ILE A 85 0.51 -7.07 12.31
N ASP A 86 -0.11 -7.77 11.38
CA ASP A 86 -1.54 -7.68 11.16
C ASP A 86 -2.23 -8.13 12.45
N VAL A 87 -2.46 -7.17 13.35
CA VAL A 87 -3.03 -7.37 14.69
C VAL A 87 -4.39 -8.06 14.57
N ASP A 88 -5.15 -7.80 13.51
CA ASP A 88 -6.45 -8.43 13.29
C ASP A 88 -6.30 -9.90 12.91
N THR A 89 -5.38 -10.23 12.00
CA THR A 89 -5.05 -11.63 11.69
C THR A 89 -4.52 -12.36 12.92
N LEU A 90 -3.58 -11.75 13.66
CA LEU A 90 -3.01 -12.36 14.87
C LEU A 90 -4.09 -12.59 15.96
N ARG A 91 -5.04 -11.66 16.09
CA ARG A 91 -6.16 -11.81 17.04
C ARG A 91 -7.11 -12.92 16.61
N ASN A 92 -7.42 -13.02 15.33
CA ASN A 92 -8.26 -14.09 14.79
C ASN A 92 -7.60 -15.46 14.96
N GLU A 93 -6.30 -15.56 14.69
CA GLU A 93 -5.53 -16.78 14.92
C GLU A 93 -5.49 -17.15 16.40
N TYR A 94 -5.29 -16.17 17.29
CA TYR A 94 -5.30 -16.39 18.74
C TYR A 94 -6.65 -16.94 19.24
N GLU A 95 -7.76 -16.35 18.82
CA GLU A 95 -9.10 -16.84 19.21
C GLU A 95 -9.38 -18.23 18.64
N ALA A 96 -9.01 -18.50 17.38
CA ALA A 96 -9.17 -19.82 16.77
C ALA A 96 -8.31 -20.90 17.48
N LEU A 97 -7.07 -20.56 17.85
CA LEU A 97 -6.20 -21.47 18.61
C LEU A 97 -6.76 -21.74 19.99
N LYS A 98 -7.29 -20.70 20.65
CA LYS A 98 -7.88 -20.78 21.99
C LYS A 98 -9.13 -21.67 21.99
N GLU A 99 -10.01 -21.52 21.00
CA GLU A 99 -11.18 -22.38 20.84
C GLU A 99 -10.78 -23.84 20.62
N ARG A 100 -9.79 -24.07 19.74
CA ARG A 100 -9.30 -25.43 19.46
C ARG A 100 -8.62 -26.07 20.66
N ASN A 101 -7.92 -25.29 21.48
CA ASN A 101 -7.31 -25.79 22.71
C ASN A 101 -8.38 -26.19 23.73
N ALA A 102 -9.41 -25.35 23.91
CA ALA A 102 -10.54 -25.67 24.81
C ALA A 102 -11.33 -26.91 24.35
N GLU A 103 -11.41 -27.16 23.05
CA GLU A 103 -12.03 -28.38 22.51
C GLU A 103 -11.15 -29.62 22.75
N LEU A 104 -9.83 -29.50 22.52
CA LEU A 104 -8.89 -30.58 22.80
C LEU A 104 -8.83 -30.93 24.29
N GLU A 105 -8.86 -29.93 25.18
CA GLU A 105 -8.92 -30.13 26.63
C GLU A 105 -10.17 -30.90 27.03
N ARG A 106 -11.34 -30.59 26.45
CA ARG A 106 -12.58 -31.33 26.68
C ARG A 106 -12.49 -32.78 26.21
N GLN A 107 -11.95 -33.02 25.02
CA GLN A 107 -11.77 -34.38 24.51
C GLN A 107 -10.80 -35.19 25.36
N VAL A 108 -9.71 -34.57 25.84
CA VAL A 108 -8.77 -35.20 26.76
C VAL A 108 -9.47 -35.56 28.07
N GLU A 109 -10.28 -34.66 28.63
CA GLU A 109 -11.01 -34.92 29.87
C GLU A 109 -12.04 -36.06 29.70
N GLU A 110 -12.79 -36.07 28.60
CA GLU A 110 -13.75 -37.11 28.28
C GLU A 110 -13.09 -38.48 28.08
N LEU A 111 -12.04 -38.55 27.26
CA LEU A 111 -11.30 -39.79 27.03
C LEU A 111 -10.58 -40.28 28.28
N THR A 112 -10.07 -39.38 29.12
CA THR A 112 -9.46 -39.74 30.40
C THR A 112 -10.51 -40.32 31.35
N ARG A 113 -11.71 -39.75 31.38
CA ARG A 113 -12.84 -40.30 32.16
C ARG A 113 -13.24 -41.67 31.66
N GLU A 114 -13.41 -41.84 30.34
CA GLU A 114 -13.74 -43.13 29.74
C GLU A 114 -12.66 -44.19 30.02
N LEU A 115 -11.38 -43.81 29.93
CA LEU A 115 -10.28 -44.70 30.29
C LEU A 115 -10.33 -45.08 31.77
N GLU A 116 -10.64 -44.15 32.67
CA GLU A 116 -10.76 -44.46 34.10
C GLU A 116 -11.96 -45.37 34.40
N GLU A 117 -13.07 -45.22 33.67
CA GLU A 117 -14.25 -46.07 33.78
C GLU A 117 -14.03 -47.47 33.18
N LEU A 118 -13.26 -47.56 32.09
CA LEU A 118 -12.95 -48.81 31.39
C LEU A 118 -11.70 -49.52 31.91
N ARG A 119 -10.87 -48.84 32.72
CA ARG A 119 -9.82 -49.51 33.50
C ARG A 119 -10.53 -50.53 34.38
N PRO A 120 -10.38 -51.84 34.11
CA PRO A 120 -10.96 -52.83 34.98
C PRO A 120 -10.37 -52.57 36.36
N SER A 121 -11.23 -52.57 37.38
CA SER A 121 -10.80 -52.77 38.75
C SER A 121 -9.94 -54.03 38.75
N GLU A 122 -8.62 -53.86 38.70
CA GLU A 122 -7.68 -54.92 38.99
C GLU A 122 -7.95 -55.30 40.46
N SER A 123 -8.80 -56.32 40.64
CA SER A 123 -9.13 -56.97 41.89
C SER A 123 -9.53 -58.40 41.58
#